data_AF-A0A352S780-F1
#
_entry.id   AF-A0A352S780-F1
#
_cell.length_a   1.000
_cell.length_b   1.000
_cell.length_c   1.000
_cell.angle_alpha   90.00
_cell.angle_beta   90.00
_cell.angle_gamma   90.00
#
_symmetry.space_group_name_H-M   'P 1'
#
loop_
_entity.id
_entity.type
_entity.pdbx_description
1 polymer ?
#
loop_
_entity_poly.entity_id
_entity_poly.type
_entity_poly.pdbx_seq_one_letter_code
_entity_poly.pdbx_strand_id
1 'polypeptide(L)'
;ALPVADRIRAALDRQLRPEAIAAELAYFERPASRTFERPYGWGWFLRLQAELRALGAHDAQAASWATACAPLADHLAQRLIDYIDIADFPVRTGTHLNSAFALIMALFYAKFDQHLALRKAVVRQAHRWFGHDQRYPARYEPGGDEFLSGGLVEAMLMRHVLDDCSFGDWWEMFSPGEAELAMWLTPVTVADRTDPKMSHLDGLNLSRAWCWRVLGPSLPPVLQPLALRAWSDHLEASLPQAVEGHYVATHWLATFALLALTDSAVG
;
A
#
# COMPACT_ATOMS: atom_id res chain seq x y z
N ALA A 1 15.94 -4.81 22.86
CA ALA A 1 15.34 -3.55 22.35
C ALA A 1 16.37 -2.80 21.52
N LEU A 2 15.94 -2.07 20.47
CA LEU A 2 16.85 -1.24 19.68
C LEU A 2 17.44 -0.11 20.56
N PRO A 3 18.73 0.24 20.45
CA PRO A 3 19.33 1.32 21.25
C PRO A 3 18.68 2.69 21.06
N VAL A 4 17.92 2.87 19.98
CA VAL A 4 17.25 4.13 19.62
C VAL A 4 15.75 4.12 19.96
N ALA A 5 15.23 3.06 20.60
CA ALA A 5 13.81 2.88 20.84
C ALA A 5 13.17 4.06 21.60
N ASP A 6 13.78 4.51 22.70
CA ASP A 6 13.23 5.62 23.50
C ASP A 6 13.15 6.93 22.72
N ARG A 7 14.13 7.18 21.83
CA ARG A 7 14.12 8.36 20.96
C ARG A 7 13.01 8.29 19.91
N ILE A 8 12.76 7.12 19.34
CA ILE A 8 11.65 6.89 18.41
C ILE A 8 10.32 7.14 19.13
N ARG A 9 10.15 6.54 20.32
CA ARG A 9 8.92 6.65 21.11
C ARG A 9 8.64 8.10 21.52
N ALA A 10 9.66 8.83 21.98
CA ALA A 10 9.53 10.26 22.29
C ALA A 10 9.20 11.12 21.06
N ALA A 11 9.68 10.75 19.86
CA ALA A 11 9.31 11.45 18.63
C ALA A 11 7.84 11.18 18.27
N LEU A 12 7.38 9.93 18.38
CA LEU A 12 5.99 9.54 18.14
C LEU A 12 5.04 10.19 19.15
N ASP A 13 5.38 10.23 20.44
CA ASP A 13 4.60 10.95 21.46
C ASP A 13 4.36 12.40 21.06
N ARG A 14 5.40 13.07 20.55
CA ARG A 14 5.26 14.46 20.12
C ARG A 14 4.34 14.57 18.90
N GLN A 15 4.47 13.70 17.91
CA GLN A 15 3.69 13.81 16.67
C GLN A 15 2.25 13.33 16.81
N LEU A 16 2.01 12.32 17.65
CA LEU A 16 0.72 11.62 17.78
C LEU A 16 -0.04 12.01 19.05
N ARG A 17 0.40 13.06 19.76
CA ARG A 17 -0.37 13.59 20.90
C ARG A 17 -1.72 14.17 20.43
N PRO A 18 -2.75 14.16 21.29
CA PRO A 18 -4.09 14.62 20.93
C PRO A 18 -4.14 16.01 20.30
N GLU A 19 -3.37 16.97 20.80
CA GLU A 19 -3.38 18.35 20.29
C GLU A 19 -2.77 18.45 18.88
N ALA A 20 -1.78 17.62 18.58
CA ALA A 20 -1.17 17.58 17.25
C ALA A 20 -2.13 16.98 16.23
N ILE A 21 -2.77 15.84 16.56
CA ILE A 21 -3.76 15.21 15.68
C ILE A 21 -4.98 16.12 15.49
N ALA A 22 -5.44 16.82 16.54
CA ALA A 22 -6.54 17.78 16.41
C ALA A 22 -6.21 18.93 15.44
N ALA A 23 -4.95 19.39 15.41
CA ALA A 23 -4.51 20.40 14.46
C ALA A 23 -4.52 19.88 13.01
N GLU A 24 -4.08 18.64 12.78
CA GLU A 24 -4.16 17.97 11.48
C GLU A 24 -5.62 17.81 11.03
N LEU A 25 -6.49 17.31 11.91
CA LEU A 25 -7.92 17.18 11.63
C LEU A 25 -8.55 18.53 11.24
N ALA A 26 -8.26 19.59 12.00
CA ALA A 26 -8.73 20.94 11.68
C ALA A 26 -8.19 21.46 10.33
N TYR A 27 -7.05 20.96 9.84
CA TYR A 27 -6.58 21.26 8.49
C TYR A 27 -7.39 20.49 7.42
N PHE A 28 -7.65 19.19 7.63
CA PHE A 28 -8.45 18.36 6.72
C PHE A 28 -9.92 18.76 6.64
N GLU A 29 -10.48 19.37 7.70
CA GLU A 29 -11.85 19.87 7.72
C GLU A 29 -12.04 21.16 6.90
N ARG A 30 -10.96 21.86 6.54
CA ARG A 30 -11.05 23.06 5.70
C ARG A 30 -11.60 22.71 4.31
N PRO A 31 -12.55 23.47 3.77
CA PRO A 31 -13.08 23.22 2.42
C PRO A 31 -11.99 23.17 1.33
N ALA A 32 -10.96 24.01 1.44
CA ALA A 32 -9.84 24.07 0.49
C ALA A 32 -8.91 22.84 0.55
N SER A 33 -8.86 22.13 1.68
CA SER A 33 -7.99 20.96 1.88
C SER A 33 -8.66 19.65 1.48
N ARG A 34 -9.87 19.68 0.90
CA ARG A 34 -10.69 18.49 0.60
C ARG A 34 -9.96 17.41 -0.21
N THR A 35 -9.01 17.78 -1.06
CA THR A 35 -8.26 16.85 -1.91
C THR A 35 -6.81 16.67 -1.48
N PHE A 36 -6.38 17.32 -0.40
CA PHE A 36 -5.02 17.23 0.11
C PHE A 36 -4.70 15.76 0.45
N GLU A 37 -3.54 15.28 0.02
CA GLU A 37 -3.06 13.89 0.24
C GLU A 37 -3.95 12.77 -0.34
N ARG A 38 -4.96 13.10 -1.16
CA ARG A 38 -5.84 12.11 -1.75
C ARG A 38 -5.15 11.34 -2.91
N PRO A 39 -5.28 10.01 -3.00
CA PRO A 39 -5.79 9.08 -1.97
C PRO A 39 -4.65 8.49 -1.11
N TYR A 40 -3.39 8.76 -1.46
CA TYR A 40 -2.20 8.14 -0.87
C TYR A 40 -2.05 8.34 0.63
N GLY A 41 -1.97 9.60 1.09
CA GLY A 41 -1.76 9.90 2.49
C GLY A 41 -2.97 9.51 3.34
N TRP A 42 -4.18 9.53 2.75
CA TRP A 42 -5.36 8.98 3.42
C TRP A 42 -5.19 7.48 3.69
N GLY A 43 -4.78 6.71 2.66
CA GLY A 43 -4.50 5.28 2.81
C GLY A 43 -3.44 5.01 3.86
N TRP A 44 -2.31 5.72 3.82
CA TRP A 44 -1.24 5.53 4.80
C TRP A 44 -1.64 5.87 6.23
N PHE A 45 -2.43 6.92 6.45
CA PHE A 45 -2.92 7.24 7.78
C PHE A 45 -3.85 6.15 8.32
N LEU A 46 -4.73 5.60 7.48
CA LEU A 46 -5.59 4.47 7.85
C LEU A 46 -4.75 3.23 8.19
N ARG A 47 -3.72 2.91 7.39
CA ARG A 47 -2.79 1.82 7.70
C ARG A 47 -2.08 2.06 9.03
N LEU A 48 -1.58 3.27 9.29
CA LEU A 48 -0.96 3.64 10.56
C LEU A 48 -1.91 3.40 11.74
N GLN A 49 -3.18 3.82 11.64
CA GLN A 49 -4.17 3.59 12.69
C GLN A 49 -4.34 2.09 12.99
N ALA A 50 -4.41 1.25 11.96
CA ALA A 50 -4.52 -0.20 12.13
C ALA A 50 -3.29 -0.78 12.87
N GLU A 51 -2.08 -0.38 12.46
CA GLU A 51 -0.82 -0.82 13.08
C GLU A 51 -0.71 -0.35 14.54
N LEU A 52 -1.09 0.90 14.84
CA LEU A 52 -1.10 1.45 16.20
C LEU A 52 -2.07 0.68 17.10
N ARG A 53 -3.26 0.32 16.59
CA ARG A 53 -4.20 -0.49 17.36
C ARG A 53 -3.69 -1.92 17.58
N ALA A 54 -3.06 -2.54 16.58
CA ALA A 54 -2.46 -3.86 16.70
C ALA A 54 -1.34 -3.89 17.76
N LEU A 55 -0.45 -2.89 17.75
CA LEU A 55 0.57 -2.70 18.79
C LEU A 55 -0.05 -2.39 20.15
N GLY A 56 -1.10 -1.57 20.17
CA GLY A 56 -1.83 -1.17 21.38
C GLY A 56 -2.42 -2.33 22.18
N ALA A 57 -2.61 -3.50 21.56
CA ALA A 57 -3.04 -4.71 22.26
C ALA A 57 -2.03 -5.21 23.31
N HIS A 58 -0.76 -4.82 23.19
CA HIS A 58 0.32 -5.24 24.09
C HIS A 58 1.26 -4.09 24.51
N ASP A 59 1.04 -2.87 24.02
CA ASP A 59 1.83 -1.68 24.34
C ASP A 59 0.93 -0.49 24.69
N ALA A 60 0.98 -0.06 25.96
CA ALA A 60 0.13 1.01 26.46
C ALA A 60 0.36 2.38 25.80
N GLN A 61 1.58 2.64 25.31
CA GLN A 61 1.89 3.89 24.63
C GLN A 61 1.37 3.88 23.20
N ALA A 62 1.47 2.73 22.51
CA ALA A 62 0.83 2.58 21.20
C ALA A 62 -0.69 2.69 21.30
N ALA A 63 -1.29 2.16 22.38
CA ALA A 63 -2.73 2.30 22.63
C ALA A 63 -3.16 3.77 22.81
N SER A 64 -2.34 4.60 23.47
CA SER A 64 -2.64 6.04 23.61
C SER A 64 -2.52 6.78 22.28
N TRP A 65 -1.50 6.47 21.46
CA TRP A 65 -1.38 7.00 20.10
C TRP A 65 -2.55 6.60 19.21
N ALA A 66 -2.98 5.34 19.25
CA ALA A 66 -4.13 4.85 18.49
C ALA A 66 -5.42 5.57 18.88
N THR A 67 -5.60 5.86 20.17
CA THR A 67 -6.75 6.62 20.68
C THR A 67 -6.71 8.06 20.18
N ALA A 68 -5.54 8.71 20.20
CA ALA A 68 -5.37 10.08 19.73
C ALA A 68 -5.57 10.20 18.21
N CYS A 69 -5.16 9.21 17.43
CA CYS A 69 -5.26 9.20 15.97
C CYS A 69 -6.68 8.87 15.44
N ALA A 70 -7.52 8.21 16.26
CA ALA A 70 -8.83 7.73 15.84
C ALA A 70 -9.74 8.79 15.19
N PRO A 71 -9.88 10.03 15.72
CA PRO A 71 -10.76 11.03 15.09
C PRO A 71 -10.34 11.40 13.66
N LEU A 72 -9.05 11.49 13.39
CA LEU A 72 -8.55 11.76 12.03
C LEU A 72 -8.72 10.54 11.13
N ALA A 73 -8.55 9.32 11.65
CA ALA A 73 -8.79 8.09 10.90
C ALA A 73 -10.26 7.99 10.47
N ASP A 74 -11.19 8.25 11.38
CA ASP A 74 -12.63 8.25 11.10
C ASP A 74 -13.00 9.29 10.04
N HIS A 75 -12.43 10.50 10.14
CA HIS A 75 -12.62 11.55 9.14
C HIS A 75 -12.13 11.11 7.75
N LEU A 76 -10.91 10.57 7.66
CA LEU A 76 -10.32 10.13 6.40
C LEU A 76 -11.01 8.90 5.82
N ALA A 77 -11.49 7.97 6.66
CA ALA A 77 -12.30 6.85 6.25
C ALA A 77 -13.60 7.32 5.58
N GLN A 78 -14.31 8.28 6.19
CA GLN A 78 -15.51 8.86 5.59
C GLN A 78 -15.19 9.62 4.29
N ARG A 79 -14.11 10.42 4.26
CA ARG A 79 -13.66 11.12 3.04
C ARG A 79 -13.36 10.16 1.89
N LEU A 80 -12.74 9.03 2.20
CA LEU A 80 -12.45 8.00 1.21
C LEU A 80 -13.74 7.38 0.66
N ILE A 81 -14.70 7.03 1.54
CA ILE A 81 -16.03 6.53 1.14
C ILE A 81 -16.70 7.55 0.20
N ASP A 82 -16.81 8.80 0.62
CA ASP A 82 -17.47 9.86 -0.16
C ASP A 82 -16.80 10.06 -1.53
N TYR A 83 -15.47 10.01 -1.57
CA TYR A 83 -14.70 10.17 -2.80
C TYR A 83 -14.92 9.01 -3.76
N ILE A 84 -14.79 7.75 -3.30
CA ILE A 84 -14.87 6.60 -4.20
C ILE A 84 -16.30 6.35 -4.67
N ASP A 85 -17.31 6.77 -3.92
CA ASP A 85 -18.71 6.67 -4.32
C ASP A 85 -19.02 7.46 -5.60
N ILE A 86 -18.39 8.63 -5.75
CA ILE A 86 -18.59 9.51 -6.93
C ILE A 86 -17.49 9.38 -7.99
N ALA A 87 -16.41 8.65 -7.72
CA ALA A 87 -15.31 8.52 -8.66
C ALA A 87 -15.66 7.48 -9.74
N ASP A 88 -15.76 7.92 -11.00
CA ASP A 88 -16.14 7.04 -12.11
C ASP A 88 -15.03 6.07 -12.52
N PHE A 89 -13.78 6.51 -12.44
CA PHE A 89 -12.63 5.74 -12.90
C PHE A 89 -11.57 5.60 -11.80
N PRO A 90 -10.85 4.48 -11.75
CA PRO A 90 -9.65 4.38 -10.92
C PRO A 90 -8.49 5.10 -11.61
N VAL A 91 -7.50 5.52 -10.81
CA VAL A 91 -6.19 5.94 -11.29
C VAL A 91 -5.21 4.78 -11.10
N ARG A 92 -4.56 4.36 -12.19
CA ARG A 92 -3.69 3.17 -12.24
C ARG A 92 -2.18 3.47 -12.24
N THR A 93 -1.80 4.73 -12.39
CA THR A 93 -0.39 5.15 -12.38
C THR A 93 0.33 4.60 -11.16
N GLY A 94 1.58 4.14 -11.32
CA GLY A 94 2.42 3.55 -10.28
C GLY A 94 2.99 4.55 -9.27
N THR A 95 2.23 5.59 -8.93
CA THR A 95 2.64 6.67 -8.02
C THR A 95 1.53 6.98 -7.00
N HIS A 96 1.66 8.09 -6.27
CA HIS A 96 0.76 8.50 -5.18
C HIS A 96 -0.74 8.42 -5.53
N LEU A 97 -1.12 8.71 -6.78
CA LEU A 97 -2.54 8.73 -7.14
C LEU A 97 -3.16 7.33 -7.31
N ASN A 98 -2.39 6.25 -7.18
CA ASN A 98 -2.87 4.89 -7.40
C ASN A 98 -4.06 4.54 -6.49
N SER A 99 -5.21 4.25 -7.12
CA SER A 99 -6.45 3.97 -6.40
C SER A 99 -6.41 2.62 -5.70
N ALA A 100 -5.86 1.59 -6.34
CA ALA A 100 -5.81 0.26 -5.76
C ALA A 100 -4.96 0.22 -4.49
N PHE A 101 -3.81 0.92 -4.49
CA PHE A 101 -2.94 1.03 -3.33
C PHE A 101 -3.66 1.63 -2.11
N ALA A 102 -4.33 2.77 -2.29
CA ALA A 102 -5.05 3.43 -1.19
C ALA A 102 -6.20 2.55 -0.66
N LEU A 103 -6.88 1.84 -1.55
CA LEU A 103 -7.95 0.91 -1.18
C LEU A 103 -7.45 -0.30 -0.39
N ILE A 104 -6.27 -0.85 -0.73
CA ILE A 104 -5.64 -1.92 0.05
C ILE A 104 -5.36 -1.43 1.47
N MET A 105 -4.73 -0.27 1.62
CA MET A 105 -4.43 0.30 2.94
C MET A 105 -5.70 0.53 3.78
N ALA A 106 -6.75 1.04 3.14
CA ALA A 106 -8.05 1.23 3.78
C ALA A 106 -8.74 -0.09 4.16
N LEU A 107 -8.56 -1.17 3.39
CA LEU A 107 -9.10 -2.50 3.74
C LEU A 107 -8.43 -3.08 4.97
N PHE A 108 -7.11 -2.92 5.14
CA PHE A 108 -6.41 -3.35 6.34
C PHE A 108 -7.00 -2.70 7.59
N TYR A 109 -7.17 -1.37 7.55
CA TYR A 109 -7.87 -0.63 8.60
C TYR A 109 -9.31 -1.12 8.79
N ALA A 110 -10.09 -1.24 7.71
CA ALA A 110 -11.50 -1.62 7.81
C ALA A 110 -11.71 -3.02 8.40
N LYS A 111 -10.80 -3.96 8.13
CA LYS A 111 -10.81 -5.30 8.74
C LYS A 111 -10.45 -5.22 10.23
N PHE A 112 -9.36 -4.53 10.57
CA PHE A 112 -8.89 -4.44 11.94
C PHE A 112 -9.88 -3.74 12.85
N ASP A 113 -10.43 -2.61 12.39
CA ASP A 113 -11.37 -1.77 13.14
C ASP A 113 -12.83 -2.24 13.02
N GLN A 114 -13.11 -3.31 12.27
CA GLN A 114 -14.47 -3.78 11.96
C GLN A 114 -15.33 -2.67 11.32
N HIS A 115 -14.72 -1.80 10.53
CA HIS A 115 -15.36 -0.65 9.89
C HIS A 115 -16.17 -1.09 8.65
N LEU A 116 -17.36 -1.66 8.88
CA LEU A 116 -18.17 -2.32 7.84
C LEU A 116 -18.55 -1.41 6.65
N ALA A 117 -18.84 -0.13 6.90
CA ALA A 117 -19.23 0.81 5.83
C ALA A 117 -18.09 1.02 4.82
N LEU A 118 -16.90 1.35 5.31
CA LEU A 118 -15.68 1.45 4.51
C LEU A 118 -15.39 0.15 3.75
N ARG A 119 -15.38 -1.01 4.43
CA ARG A 119 -15.16 -2.30 3.76
C ARG A 119 -16.13 -2.53 2.60
N LYS A 120 -17.43 -2.27 2.80
CA LYS A 120 -18.46 -2.42 1.75
C LYS A 120 -18.22 -1.45 0.60
N ALA A 121 -17.88 -0.19 0.88
CA ALA A 121 -17.60 0.81 -0.15
C ALA A 121 -16.38 0.41 -1.00
N VAL A 122 -15.29 -0.03 -0.35
CA VAL A 122 -14.09 -0.49 -1.06
C VAL A 122 -14.36 -1.71 -1.91
N VAL A 123 -15.00 -2.76 -1.36
CA VAL A 123 -15.31 -3.99 -2.11
C VAL A 123 -16.18 -3.66 -3.33
N ARG A 124 -17.26 -2.89 -3.14
CA ARG A 124 -18.14 -2.48 -4.24
C ARG A 124 -17.36 -1.74 -5.33
N GLN A 125 -16.51 -0.80 -4.95
CA GLN A 125 -15.77 0.00 -5.91
C GLN A 125 -14.68 -0.81 -6.63
N ALA A 126 -13.98 -1.69 -5.92
CA ALA A 126 -12.98 -2.58 -6.51
C ALA A 126 -13.60 -3.46 -7.60
N HIS A 127 -14.77 -4.07 -7.31
CA HIS A 127 -15.52 -4.82 -8.33
C HIS A 127 -15.91 -3.95 -9.54
N ARG A 128 -16.43 -2.73 -9.32
CA ARG A 128 -16.83 -1.82 -10.40
C ARG A 128 -15.64 -1.42 -11.28
N TRP A 129 -14.49 -1.17 -10.68
CA TRP A 129 -13.33 -0.62 -11.38
C TRP A 129 -12.44 -1.67 -12.04
N PHE A 130 -12.26 -2.82 -11.40
CA PHE A 130 -11.23 -3.79 -11.77
C PHE A 130 -11.80 -5.20 -12.03
N GLY A 131 -13.07 -5.45 -11.67
CA GLY A 131 -13.68 -6.79 -11.80
C GLY A 131 -13.78 -7.32 -13.23
N HIS A 132 -13.71 -6.44 -14.23
CA HIS A 132 -13.79 -6.80 -15.65
C HIS A 132 -12.50 -6.48 -16.42
N ASP A 133 -11.42 -6.10 -15.73
CA ASP A 133 -10.14 -5.83 -16.39
C ASP A 133 -9.54 -7.14 -16.92
N GLN A 134 -8.94 -7.07 -18.10
CA GLN A 134 -8.42 -8.24 -18.82
C GLN A 134 -7.11 -7.89 -19.53
N ARG A 135 -6.20 -8.86 -19.64
CA ARG A 135 -4.94 -8.76 -20.39
C ARG A 135 -4.21 -7.45 -20.09
N TYR A 136 -3.87 -7.23 -18.83
CA TYR A 136 -3.21 -6.01 -18.38
C TYR A 136 -1.94 -5.74 -19.21
N PRO A 137 -1.76 -4.53 -19.78
CA PRO A 137 -0.66 -4.24 -20.68
C PRO A 137 0.64 -3.95 -19.91
N ALA A 138 1.26 -4.98 -19.32
CA ALA A 138 2.45 -4.82 -18.46
C ALA A 138 3.66 -4.20 -19.19
N ARG A 139 3.67 -4.18 -20.53
CA ARG A 139 4.69 -3.48 -21.34
C ARG A 139 4.74 -1.96 -21.13
N TYR A 140 3.73 -1.35 -20.49
CA TYR A 140 3.73 0.08 -20.17
C TYR A 140 4.29 0.41 -18.79
N GLU A 141 4.66 -0.59 -17.99
CA GLU A 141 5.34 -0.40 -16.72
C GLU A 141 6.74 -1.07 -16.73
N PRO A 142 7.75 -0.44 -16.10
CA PRO A 142 7.65 0.76 -15.26
C PRO A 142 7.65 2.09 -16.02
N GLY A 143 6.94 3.07 -15.49
CA GLY A 143 7.24 4.49 -15.69
C GLY A 143 8.49 4.92 -14.91
N GLY A 144 9.18 5.95 -15.39
CA GLY A 144 10.50 6.34 -14.88
C GLY A 144 10.53 6.87 -13.43
N ASP A 145 9.38 7.23 -12.86
CA ASP A 145 9.24 7.67 -11.47
C ASP A 145 8.18 6.88 -10.68
N GLU A 146 7.88 5.66 -11.12
CA GLU A 146 6.95 4.79 -10.42
C GLU A 146 7.62 4.08 -9.23
N PHE A 147 6.90 3.98 -8.13
CA PHE A 147 7.26 3.19 -6.95
C PHE A 147 6.22 2.11 -6.62
N LEU A 148 5.18 1.98 -7.45
CA LEU A 148 4.16 0.94 -7.39
C LEU A 148 4.03 0.29 -8.78
N SER A 149 3.81 -1.02 -8.82
CA SER A 149 3.35 -1.68 -10.04
C SER A 149 1.83 -1.56 -10.11
N GLY A 150 1.32 -0.82 -11.09
CA GLY A 150 -0.12 -0.57 -11.24
C GLY A 150 -0.92 -1.86 -11.29
N GLY A 151 -0.48 -2.82 -12.12
CA GLY A 151 -1.20 -4.07 -12.32
C GLY A 151 -1.05 -5.07 -11.17
N LEU A 152 0.13 -5.16 -10.54
CA LEU A 152 0.29 -6.05 -9.38
C LEU A 152 -0.45 -5.54 -8.15
N VAL A 153 -0.50 -4.22 -7.94
CA VAL A 153 -1.30 -3.62 -6.85
C VAL A 153 -2.79 -3.80 -7.12
N GLU A 154 -3.24 -3.67 -8.37
CA GLU A 154 -4.62 -4.01 -8.76
C GLU A 154 -4.94 -5.47 -8.44
N ALA A 155 -4.09 -6.41 -8.85
CA ALA A 155 -4.26 -7.83 -8.54
C ALA A 155 -4.28 -8.09 -7.03
N MET A 156 -3.44 -7.41 -6.24
CA MET A 156 -3.46 -7.53 -4.78
C MET A 156 -4.77 -7.05 -4.17
N LEU A 157 -5.32 -5.93 -4.64
CA LEU A 157 -6.63 -5.47 -4.19
C LEU A 157 -7.70 -6.52 -4.52
N MET A 158 -7.69 -7.02 -5.76
CA MET A 158 -8.66 -8.03 -6.21
C MET A 158 -8.55 -9.32 -5.41
N ARG A 159 -7.34 -9.75 -5.05
CA ARG A 159 -7.12 -10.88 -4.14
C ARG A 159 -7.81 -10.71 -2.78
N HIS A 160 -7.90 -9.49 -2.26
CA HIS A 160 -8.51 -9.23 -0.95
C HIS A 160 -10.04 -9.05 -1.00
N VAL A 161 -10.62 -8.74 -2.16
CA VAL A 161 -12.08 -8.48 -2.29
C VAL A 161 -12.83 -9.64 -2.96
N LEU A 162 -12.15 -10.44 -3.78
CA LEU A 162 -12.70 -11.67 -4.37
C LEU A 162 -12.55 -12.85 -3.40
N ASP A 163 -13.46 -13.81 -3.51
CA ASP A 163 -13.22 -15.13 -2.92
C ASP A 163 -12.17 -15.91 -3.73
N ASP A 164 -11.63 -16.96 -3.12
CA ASP A 164 -10.47 -17.68 -3.68
C ASP A 164 -10.78 -18.33 -5.03
N CYS A 165 -12.00 -18.85 -5.23
CA CYS A 165 -12.43 -19.42 -6.52
C CYS A 165 -12.51 -18.33 -7.60
N SER A 166 -13.08 -17.17 -7.26
CA SER A 166 -13.21 -16.06 -8.21
C SER A 166 -11.87 -15.39 -8.53
N PHE A 167 -10.91 -15.42 -7.60
CA PHE A 167 -9.60 -14.80 -7.84
C PHE A 167 -8.78 -15.55 -8.91
N GLY A 168 -8.79 -16.89 -8.89
CA GLY A 168 -8.07 -17.69 -9.90
C GLY A 168 -8.57 -17.42 -11.32
N ASP A 169 -9.89 -17.46 -11.50
CA ASP A 169 -10.54 -17.18 -12.78
C ASP A 169 -10.31 -15.72 -13.23
N TRP A 170 -10.41 -14.77 -12.29
CA TRP A 170 -10.11 -13.36 -12.57
C TRP A 170 -8.64 -13.17 -12.98
N TRP A 171 -7.69 -13.79 -12.29
CA TRP A 171 -6.27 -13.73 -12.62
C TRP A 171 -5.98 -14.26 -14.02
N GLU A 172 -6.61 -15.38 -14.41
CA GLU A 172 -6.43 -15.93 -15.76
C GLU A 172 -6.84 -14.93 -16.85
N MET A 173 -7.96 -14.23 -16.65
CA MET A 173 -8.41 -13.19 -17.58
C MET A 173 -7.56 -11.91 -17.52
N PHE A 174 -7.17 -11.50 -16.32
CA PHE A 174 -6.45 -10.26 -16.04
C PHE A 174 -4.98 -10.31 -16.45
N SER A 175 -4.30 -11.43 -16.18
CA SER A 175 -2.85 -11.51 -16.25
C SER A 175 -2.28 -11.11 -17.61
N PRO A 176 -1.09 -10.47 -17.64
CA PRO A 176 -0.39 -10.17 -18.88
C PRO A 176 -0.01 -11.47 -19.59
N GLY A 177 0.20 -11.40 -20.91
CA GLY A 177 0.75 -12.54 -21.65
C GLY A 177 2.15 -12.93 -21.14
N GLU A 178 2.56 -14.17 -21.38
CA GLU A 178 3.81 -14.74 -20.84
C GLU A 178 5.05 -13.85 -21.05
N ALA A 179 5.20 -13.28 -22.25
CA ALA A 179 6.30 -12.38 -22.57
C ALA A 179 6.27 -11.07 -21.75
N GLU A 180 5.08 -10.55 -21.46
CA GLU A 180 4.89 -9.31 -20.71
C GLU A 180 4.94 -9.57 -19.18
N LEU A 181 4.61 -10.78 -18.72
CA LEU A 181 4.74 -11.19 -17.31
C LEU A 181 6.19 -11.07 -16.81
N ALA A 182 7.18 -11.30 -17.68
CA ALA A 182 8.59 -11.13 -17.36
C ALA A 182 8.94 -9.71 -16.84
N MET A 183 8.18 -8.69 -17.25
CA MET A 183 8.34 -7.29 -16.78
C MET A 183 8.02 -7.14 -15.30
N TRP A 184 7.14 -8.00 -14.76
CA TRP A 184 6.78 -8.03 -13.35
C TRP A 184 7.67 -8.95 -12.52
N LEU A 185 8.27 -9.96 -13.15
CA LEU A 185 9.12 -10.94 -12.48
C LEU A 185 10.56 -10.44 -12.28
N THR A 186 11.00 -9.50 -13.12
CA THR A 186 12.39 -9.05 -13.17
C THR A 186 12.57 -7.71 -12.44
N PRO A 187 13.54 -7.59 -11.52
CA PRO A 187 13.88 -6.32 -10.89
C PRO A 187 14.29 -5.24 -11.87
N VAL A 188 13.89 -4.01 -11.56
CA VAL A 188 14.33 -2.82 -12.31
C VAL A 188 15.67 -2.35 -11.78
N THR A 189 16.50 -1.79 -12.67
CA THR A 189 17.77 -1.17 -12.29
C THR A 189 17.57 0.33 -12.08
N VAL A 190 18.15 0.88 -11.02
CA VAL A 190 18.15 2.32 -10.74
C VAL A 190 19.50 2.90 -11.16
N ALA A 191 19.50 3.70 -12.22
CA ALA A 191 20.73 4.26 -12.79
C ALA A 191 21.37 5.33 -11.90
N ASP A 192 20.55 6.21 -11.31
CA ASP A 192 20.98 7.25 -10.39
C ASP A 192 20.07 7.27 -9.15
N ARG A 193 20.61 6.92 -7.98
CA ARG A 193 19.88 6.90 -6.70
C ARG A 193 19.92 8.24 -5.96
N THR A 194 20.65 9.22 -6.48
CA THR A 194 20.66 10.59 -5.95
C THR A 194 19.50 11.41 -6.49
N ASP A 195 18.96 11.02 -7.65
CA ASP A 195 17.77 11.63 -8.22
C ASP A 195 16.50 11.20 -7.44
N PRO A 196 15.69 12.15 -6.95
CA PRO A 196 14.52 11.87 -6.11
C PRO A 196 13.42 11.10 -6.86
N LYS A 197 13.37 11.19 -8.19
CA LYS A 197 12.36 10.52 -9.02
C LYS A 197 12.85 9.16 -9.47
N MET A 198 14.09 9.01 -9.89
CA MET A 198 14.64 7.71 -10.29
C MET A 198 14.75 6.75 -9.10
N SER A 199 15.08 7.26 -7.91
CA SER A 199 15.11 6.45 -6.67
C SER A 199 13.74 5.85 -6.31
N HIS A 200 12.63 6.32 -6.89
CA HIS A 200 11.33 5.66 -6.76
C HIS A 200 11.34 4.21 -7.25
N LEU A 201 12.20 3.88 -8.22
CA LEU A 201 12.31 2.54 -8.78
C LEU A 201 12.83 1.51 -7.75
N ASP A 202 13.57 1.94 -6.72
CA ASP A 202 13.87 1.05 -5.58
C ASP A 202 12.59 0.72 -4.78
N GLY A 203 11.67 1.69 -4.65
CA GLY A 203 10.35 1.47 -4.08
C GLY A 203 9.47 0.58 -4.95
N LEU A 204 9.61 0.68 -6.28
CA LEU A 204 8.94 -0.23 -7.20
C LEU A 204 9.37 -1.67 -6.97
N ASN A 205 10.67 -1.94 -6.86
CA ASN A 205 11.16 -3.29 -6.53
C ASN A 205 10.54 -3.77 -5.20
N LEU A 206 10.59 -2.98 -4.13
CA LEU A 206 10.01 -3.37 -2.85
C LEU A 206 8.49 -3.57 -2.91
N SER A 207 7.75 -2.74 -3.63
CA SER A 207 6.31 -2.91 -3.81
C SER A 207 5.95 -4.14 -4.64
N ARG A 208 6.75 -4.48 -5.67
CA ARG A 208 6.60 -5.73 -6.43
C ARG A 208 6.90 -6.95 -5.57
N ALA A 209 7.94 -6.89 -4.74
CA ALA A 209 8.24 -7.93 -3.77
C ALA A 209 7.04 -8.15 -2.83
N TRP A 210 6.49 -7.08 -2.27
CA TRP A 210 5.27 -7.13 -1.45
C TRP A 210 4.09 -7.78 -2.19
N CYS A 211 3.84 -7.38 -3.44
CA CYS A 211 2.78 -7.98 -4.27
C CYS A 211 2.99 -9.47 -4.49
N TRP A 212 4.18 -9.91 -4.88
CA TRP A 212 4.45 -11.32 -5.14
C TRP A 212 4.33 -12.19 -3.89
N ARG A 213 4.73 -11.65 -2.72
CA ARG A 213 4.55 -12.34 -1.44
C ARG A 213 3.09 -12.56 -1.08
N VAL A 214 2.24 -11.56 -1.30
CA VAL A 214 0.79 -11.64 -0.99
C VAL A 214 0.05 -12.49 -2.03
N LEU A 215 0.35 -12.31 -3.32
CA LEU A 215 -0.34 -12.99 -4.40
C LEU A 215 0.07 -14.46 -4.53
N GLY A 216 1.36 -14.76 -4.33
CA GLY A 216 1.98 -16.05 -4.59
C GLY A 216 1.15 -17.28 -4.17
N PRO A 217 0.66 -17.36 -2.92
CA PRO A 217 -0.13 -18.50 -2.45
C PRO A 217 -1.45 -18.74 -3.18
N SER A 218 -1.98 -17.73 -3.88
CA SER A 218 -3.28 -17.78 -4.58
C SER A 218 -3.14 -17.81 -6.09
N LEU A 219 -1.92 -17.85 -6.61
CA LEU A 219 -1.65 -18.01 -8.03
C LEU A 219 -1.75 -19.48 -8.46
N PRO A 220 -1.99 -19.75 -9.76
CA PRO A 220 -1.87 -21.07 -10.33
C PRO A 220 -0.56 -21.78 -9.92
N PRO A 221 -0.57 -23.09 -9.62
CA PRO A 221 0.60 -23.80 -9.09
C PRO A 221 1.90 -23.61 -9.91
N VAL A 222 1.79 -23.44 -11.23
CA VAL A 222 2.93 -23.19 -12.12
C VAL A 222 3.61 -21.84 -11.88
N LEU A 223 2.88 -20.84 -11.38
CA LEU A 223 3.39 -19.48 -11.12
C LEU A 223 3.92 -19.31 -9.69
N GLN A 224 3.55 -20.17 -8.73
CA GLN A 224 3.96 -19.99 -7.32
C GLN A 224 5.49 -20.01 -7.13
N PRO A 225 6.27 -20.92 -7.77
CA PRO A 225 7.72 -20.87 -7.68
C PRO A 225 8.33 -19.61 -8.33
N LEU A 226 7.67 -19.06 -9.36
CA LEU A 226 8.11 -17.82 -10.01
C LEU A 226 7.86 -16.61 -9.10
N ALA A 227 6.68 -16.53 -8.46
CA ALA A 227 6.35 -15.49 -7.50
C ALA A 227 7.31 -15.50 -6.30
N LEU A 228 7.66 -16.68 -5.78
CA LEU A 228 8.62 -16.80 -4.68
C LEU A 228 10.01 -16.27 -5.07
N ARG A 229 10.49 -16.62 -6.28
CA ARG A 229 11.76 -16.09 -6.80
C ARG A 229 11.69 -14.58 -7.01
N ALA A 230 10.65 -14.09 -7.66
CA ALA A 230 10.46 -12.66 -7.91
C ALA A 230 10.40 -11.86 -6.60
N TRP A 231 9.74 -12.37 -5.56
CA TRP A 231 9.79 -11.77 -4.23
C TRP A 231 11.22 -11.61 -3.71
N SER A 232 12.03 -12.69 -3.76
CA SER A 232 13.43 -12.66 -3.32
C SER A 232 14.27 -11.69 -4.15
N ASP A 233 14.20 -11.79 -5.48
CA ASP A 233 15.03 -11.03 -6.40
C ASP A 233 14.75 -9.52 -6.29
N HIS A 234 13.47 -9.13 -6.22
CA HIS A 234 13.09 -7.74 -6.03
C HIS A 234 13.49 -7.21 -4.65
N LEU A 235 13.35 -8.02 -3.60
CA LEU A 235 13.74 -7.63 -2.25
C LEU A 235 15.25 -7.42 -2.17
N GLU A 236 16.05 -8.35 -2.70
CA GLU A 236 17.52 -8.25 -2.72
C GLU A 236 18.01 -7.03 -3.52
N ALA A 237 17.35 -6.69 -4.62
CA ALA A 237 17.73 -5.55 -5.47
C ALA A 237 17.67 -4.19 -4.75
N SER A 238 16.76 -4.02 -3.79
CA SER A 238 16.43 -2.68 -3.25
C SER A 238 16.32 -2.59 -1.73
N LEU A 239 16.31 -3.71 -0.99
CA LEU A 239 16.29 -3.69 0.48
C LEU A 239 17.47 -2.90 1.10
N PRO A 240 18.73 -3.03 0.62
CA PRO A 240 19.83 -2.22 1.16
C PRO A 240 19.57 -0.72 1.07
N GLN A 241 18.83 -0.26 0.05
CA GLN A 241 18.53 1.17 -0.15
C GLN A 241 17.54 1.73 0.86
N ALA A 242 16.75 0.88 1.53
CA ALA A 242 15.86 1.30 2.62
C ALA A 242 16.63 1.59 3.92
N VAL A 243 17.85 1.07 4.08
CA VAL A 243 18.65 1.18 5.31
C VAL A 243 19.90 2.05 5.12
N GLU A 244 20.56 1.93 3.96
CA GLU A 244 21.87 2.52 3.66
C GLU A 244 21.79 3.64 2.61
N GLY A 245 20.60 3.92 2.08
CA GLY A 245 20.39 4.90 1.01
C GLY A 245 20.40 6.37 1.47
N HIS A 246 20.24 7.28 0.50
CA HIS A 246 20.08 8.71 0.77
C HIS A 246 18.75 9.01 1.47
N TYR A 247 18.70 10.03 2.34
CA TYR A 247 17.48 10.41 3.07
C TYR A 247 16.26 10.60 2.16
N VAL A 248 16.47 11.15 0.96
CA VAL A 248 15.43 11.36 -0.06
C VAL A 248 14.69 10.08 -0.45
N ALA A 249 15.35 8.93 -0.31
CA ALA A 249 14.80 7.60 -0.55
C ALA A 249 14.45 6.87 0.77
N THR A 250 15.35 6.87 1.76
CA THR A 250 15.18 6.05 2.98
C THR A 250 13.96 6.42 3.83
N HIS A 251 13.54 7.70 3.85
CA HIS A 251 12.45 8.14 4.73
C HIS A 251 11.09 7.51 4.41
N TRP A 252 10.89 7.05 3.18
CA TRP A 252 9.64 6.39 2.76
C TRP A 252 9.89 4.92 2.35
N LEU A 253 11.05 4.57 1.78
CA LEU A 253 11.37 3.19 1.37
C LEU A 253 11.28 2.17 2.51
N ALA A 254 11.60 2.58 3.75
CA ALA A 254 11.51 1.70 4.91
C ALA A 254 10.09 1.13 5.11
N THR A 255 9.05 1.88 4.75
CA THR A 255 7.66 1.40 4.84
C THR A 255 7.37 0.29 3.84
N PHE A 256 7.85 0.42 2.60
CA PHE A 256 7.73 -0.62 1.57
C PHE A 256 8.58 -1.85 1.87
N ALA A 257 9.78 -1.66 2.42
CA ALA A 257 10.61 -2.77 2.89
C ALA A 257 9.91 -3.57 3.99
N LEU A 258 9.29 -2.87 4.96
CA LEU A 258 8.50 -3.53 6.00
C LEU A 258 7.35 -4.33 5.39
N LEU A 259 6.54 -3.74 4.51
CA LEU A 259 5.46 -4.44 3.83
C LEU A 259 5.95 -5.70 3.08
N ALA A 260 7.04 -5.59 2.33
CA ALA A 260 7.62 -6.71 1.58
C ALA A 260 8.15 -7.85 2.47
N LEU A 261 8.54 -7.55 3.71
CA LEU A 261 9.09 -8.50 4.66
C LEU A 261 8.03 -9.13 5.57
N THR A 262 7.06 -8.35 6.03
CA THR A 262 6.17 -8.75 7.13
C THR A 262 4.74 -8.98 6.70
N ASP A 263 4.25 -8.29 5.67
CA ASP A 263 2.86 -8.44 5.26
C ASP A 263 2.67 -9.79 4.55
N SER A 264 1.48 -10.36 4.66
CA SER A 264 1.17 -11.67 4.08
C SER A 264 -0.31 -11.77 3.72
N ALA A 265 -0.65 -12.72 2.86
CA ALA A 265 -2.04 -12.97 2.45
C ALA A 265 -2.99 -13.30 3.61
N VAL A 266 -2.46 -13.59 4.81
CA VAL A 266 -3.21 -14.04 6.00
C VAL A 266 -3.64 -12.87 6.91
N GLY A 267 -3.51 -11.62 6.44
CA GLY A 267 -4.06 -10.41 7.07
C GLY A 267 -5.53 -10.11 6.78
#